data_AF-A0A3M8EG35-F1
#
_entry.id   AF-A0A3M8EG35-F1
#
_cell.length_a   1.000
_cell.length_b   1.000
_cell.length_c   1.000
_cell.angle_alpha   90.00
_cell.angle_beta   90.00
_cell.angle_gamma   90.00
#
_symmetry.space_group_name_H-M   'P 1'
#
loop_
_entity.id
_entity.type
_entity.pdbx_description
1 polymer ?
#
loop_
_entity_poly.entity_id
_entity_poly.type
_entity_poly.pdbx_seq_one_letter_code
_entity_poly.pdbx_strand_id
1 'polypeptide(L)' 'MKTFFLFFRKNRASFLGMMLGSIAGYFYWQYYGIYDGTFGFSSEWWANCIYGLLLGGLIGSFMRK' A
#
# COMPACT_ATOMS: atom_id res chain seq x y z
N MET A 1 24.17 -8.65 11.67
CA MET A 1 23.66 -7.77 10.58
C MET A 1 23.29 -8.50 9.28
N LYS A 2 23.61 -9.79 9.07
CA LYS A 2 23.29 -10.50 7.81
C LYS A 2 21.82 -10.95 7.70
N THR A 3 21.17 -11.20 8.83
CA THR A 3 19.80 -11.73 8.92
C THR A 3 18.74 -10.74 8.39
N PHE A 4 18.89 -9.45 8.69
CA PHE A 4 17.98 -8.39 8.20
C PHE A 4 17.97 -8.29 6.68
N PHE A 5 19.16 -8.39 6.06
CA PHE A 5 19.30 -8.31 4.60
C PHE A 5 18.72 -9.55 3.89
N LEU A 6 18.85 -10.73 4.51
CA LEU A 6 18.20 -11.95 4.05
C LEU A 6 16.68 -11.85 4.12
N PHE A 7 16.14 -11.25 5.18
CA PHE A 7 14.70 -11.03 5.33
C PHE A 7 14.16 -10.06 4.26
N PHE A 8 14.87 -8.97 3.99
CA PHE A 8 14.49 -8.02 2.93
C PHE A 8 14.58 -8.64 1.53
N ARG A 9 15.65 -9.38 1.23
CA ARG A 9 15.77 -10.10 -0.06
C ARG A 9 14.69 -11.17 -0.19
N LYS A 10 14.39 -11.83 0.93
CA LYS A 10 13.31 -12.79 1.07
C LYS A 10 11.96 -12.13 1.39
N ASN A 11 11.71 -10.84 1.18
CA ASN A 11 10.33 -10.28 1.20
C ASN A 11 10.20 -9.11 0.20
N ARG A 12 11.14 -9.01 -0.75
CA ARG A 12 11.26 -7.89 -1.69
C ARG A 12 9.98 -7.65 -2.50
N ALA A 13 9.28 -8.73 -2.86
CA ALA A 13 8.00 -8.67 -3.58
C ALA A 13 6.88 -7.99 -2.77
N SER A 14 6.79 -8.27 -1.46
CA SER A 14 5.83 -7.61 -0.57
C SER A 14 6.17 -6.14 -0.39
N PHE A 15 7.45 -5.80 -0.25
CA PHE A 15 7.90 -4.40 -0.15
C PHE A 15 7.64 -3.59 -1.43
N LEU A 16 7.88 -4.19 -2.60
CA LEU A 16 7.52 -3.61 -3.91
C LEU A 16 6.00 -3.43 -4.03
N GLY A 17 5.23 -4.43 -3.59
CA GLY A 17 3.77 -4.36 -3.53
C GLY A 17 3.27 -3.22 -2.63
N MET A 18 3.86 -3.02 -1.44
CA MET A 18 3.54 -1.92 -0.53
C MET A 18 3.79 -0.55 -1.18
N MET A 19 4.93 -0.37 -1.86
CA MET A 19 5.26 0.89 -2.54
C MET A 19 4.30 1.17 -3.70
N LEU A 20 4.05 0.17 -4.56
CA LEU A 20 3.11 0.29 -5.67
C LEU A 20 1.68 0.55 -5.18
N GLY A 21 1.26 -0.13 -4.12
CA GLY A 21 -0.05 0.04 -3.51
C GLY A 21 -0.24 1.43 -2.90
N SER A 22 0.78 1.97 -2.23
CA SER A 22 0.74 3.34 -1.69
C SER A 22 0.59 4.39 -2.81
N ILE A 23 1.33 4.24 -3.91
CA ILE A 23 1.23 5.12 -5.08
C ILE A 23 -0.16 5.01 -5.71
N ALA A 24 -0.68 3.78 -5.87
CA ALA A 24 -2.03 3.56 -6.38
C ALA A 24 -3.11 4.17 -5.46
N GLY A 25 -2.93 4.09 -4.14
CA GLY A 25 -3.82 4.72 -3.15
C GLY A 25 -3.80 6.25 -3.23
N TYR A 26 -2.63 6.86 -3.49
CA TYR A 26 -2.52 8.29 -3.74
C TYR A 26 -3.26 8.72 -5.02
N PHE A 27 -3.07 7.99 -6.13
CA PHE A 27 -3.81 8.26 -7.36
C PHE A 27 -5.31 8.05 -7.17
N TYR A 28 -5.71 7.02 -6.44
CA TYR A 28 -7.12 6.78 -6.12
C TYR A 28 -7.73 7.97 -5.38
N TRP A 29 -7.03 8.48 -4.37
CA TRP A 29 -7.45 9.70 -3.67
C TRP A 29 -7.50 10.92 -4.61
N GLN A 30 -6.52 11.10 -5.49
CA GLN A 30 -6.48 12.26 -6.39
C GLN A 30 -7.64 12.26 -7.41
N TYR A 31 -8.04 11.10 -7.92
CA TYR A 31 -9.07 10.99 -8.96
C TYR A 31 -10.48 10.77 -8.40
N TYR A 32 -10.61 10.08 -7.27
CA TYR A 32 -11.88 9.63 -6.70
C TYR A 32 -12.07 10.06 -5.24
N GLY A 33 -11.18 10.90 -4.70
CA GLY A 33 -11.31 11.50 -3.38
C GLY A 33 -12.55 12.38 -3.33
N ILE A 34 -13.64 11.82 -2.80
CA ILE A 34 -14.88 12.52 -2.58
C ILE A 34 -14.73 13.35 -1.29
N TYR A 35 -15.05 14.64 -1.37
CA TYR A 35 -15.11 15.57 -0.21
C TYR A 35 -16.45 15.50 0.54
N ASP A 36 -17.38 14.72 0.03
CA ASP A 36 -18.70 14.50 0.63
C ASP A 36 -18.56 13.45 1.74
N GLY A 37 -18.69 13.88 3.00
CA GLY A 37 -18.45 13.10 4.21
C GLY A 37 -19.38 11.90 4.45
N THR A 38 -20.00 11.37 3.40
CA THR A 38 -20.84 10.16 3.41
C THR A 38 -20.05 8.89 3.10
N PHE A 39 -18.82 8.97 2.57
CA PHE A 39 -18.01 7.80 2.21
C PHE A 39 -16.90 7.54 3.24
N GLY A 40 -16.79 6.30 3.74
CA GLY A 40 -15.83 5.91 4.78
C GLY A 40 -14.34 5.97 4.39
N PHE A 41 -14.03 6.24 3.11
CA PHE A 41 -12.69 6.64 2.72
C PHE A 41 -12.54 8.12 3.01
N SER A 42 -11.83 8.42 4.10
CA SER A 42 -11.49 9.77 4.50
C SER A 42 -11.02 10.60 3.29
N SER A 43 -11.52 11.83 3.14
CA SER A 43 -11.01 12.82 2.16
C SER A 43 -9.54 13.19 2.41
N GLU A 44 -8.94 12.60 3.43
CA GLU A 44 -7.53 12.65 3.74
C GLU A 44 -6.70 11.72 2.84
N TRP A 45 -5.71 12.29 2.16
CA TRP A 45 -4.78 11.58 1.29
C TRP A 45 -4.04 10.43 2.00
N TRP A 46 -3.69 10.62 3.28
CA TRP A 46 -2.91 9.66 4.06
C TRP A 46 -3.67 8.36 4.34
N ALA A 47 -5.00 8.41 4.52
CA ALA A 47 -5.80 7.22 4.78
C ALA A 47 -5.80 6.28 3.57
N ASN A 48 -6.01 6.83 2.37
CA ASN A 48 -6.01 6.08 1.11
C ASN A 48 -4.63 5.50 0.78
N CYS A 49 -3.55 6.23 1.04
CA CYS A 49 -2.18 5.72 0.92
C CYS A 49 -1.92 4.55 1.88
N ILE A 50 -2.38 4.62 3.14
CA ILE A 50 -2.21 3.52 4.10
C ILE A 50 -2.99 2.29 3.67
N TYR A 51 -4.23 2.45 3.22
CA TYR A 51 -5.02 1.34 2.68
C TYR A 51 -4.35 0.71 1.46
N GLY A 52 -3.88 1.54 0.51
CA GLY A 52 -3.13 1.09 -0.65
C GLY A 52 -1.85 0.36 -0.27
N LEU A 53 -1.11 0.85 0.71
CA LEU A 53 0.11 0.23 1.22
C LEU A 53 -0.17 -1.15 1.86
N LEU A 54 -1.21 -1.25 2.70
CA LEU A 54 -1.62 -2.50 3.33
C LEU A 54 -2.07 -3.54 2.29
N LEU A 55 -2.93 -3.13 1.35
CA LEU A 55 -3.42 -4.00 0.27
C LEU A 55 -2.30 -4.43 -0.67
N GLY A 56 -1.43 -3.51 -1.07
CA GLY A 56 -0.28 -3.80 -1.92
C GLY A 56 0.73 -4.74 -1.25
N GLY A 57 0.98 -4.56 0.05
CA GLY A 57 1.82 -5.46 0.83
C GLY A 57 1.23 -6.85 0.99
N LEU A 58 -0.08 -6.95 1.19
CA LEU A 58 -0.82 -8.20 1.26
C LEU A 58 -0.72 -8.97 -0.08
N ILE A 59 -0.99 -8.30 -1.21
CA ILE A 59 -0.89 -8.89 -2.55
C ILE A 59 0.55 -9.37 -2.82
N GLY A 60 1.55 -8.54 -2.52
CA GLY A 60 2.95 -8.93 -2.69
C GLY A 60 3.41 -10.03 -1.72
N SER A 61 2.68 -10.28 -0.63
CA SER A 61 2.88 -11.42 0.27
C SER A 61 2.25 -12.70 -0.30
N PHE A 62 1.06 -12.60 -0.91
CA PHE A 62 0.42 -13.72 -1.62
C PHE A 62 1.24 -14.21 -2.80
N MET A 63 1.85 -13.31 -3.59
CA MET A 63 2.72 -13.68 -4.73
C MET A 63 4.00 -14.43 -4.33
N ARG A 64 4.30 -14.47 -3.03
CA ARG A 64 5.53 -15.07 -2.49
C ARG A 64 5.32 -16.49 -1.95
N LYS A 65 4.07 -16.89 -1.75
CA LYS A 65 3.70 -18.25 -1.37
C LYS A 65 3.79 -19.17 -2.58
#